data_AF-A0A9X1S2V1-F1
#
_entry.id   AF-A0A9X1S2V1-F1
#
_cell.length_a   1.000
_cell.length_b   1.000
_cell.length_c   1.000
_cell.angle_alpha   90.00
_cell.angle_beta   90.00
_cell.angle_gamma   90.00
#
_symmetry.space_group_name_H-M   'P 1'
#
loop_
_entity.id
_entity.type
_entity.pdbx_description
1 polymer ?
#
loop_
_entity_poly.entity_id
_entity_poly.type
_entity_poly.pdbx_seq_one_letter_code
_entity_poly.pdbx_strand_id
1 'polypeptide(L)'
;MSELDDFFVHTATVETLEGTDGYGREHFSGTITLSPTAEYGCFIEQKRRLVRGRDSQRGGDDTAEVISESTLYASPAVAALFTPGSRVTIRGAESRVIVASLLDSGDLDLPDHVAVALT
;
A
#
# COMPACT_ATOMS: atom_id res chain seq x y z
N MET A 1 12.60 -18.38 6.46
CA MET A 1 12.53 -16.93 6.73
C MET A 1 13.29 -16.26 5.59
N SER A 2 12.64 -15.35 4.87
CA SER A 2 13.29 -14.57 3.82
C SER A 2 14.30 -13.58 4.42
N GLU A 3 15.30 -13.13 3.67
CA GLU A 3 16.26 -12.13 4.14
C GLU A 3 15.59 -10.80 4.55
N LEU A 4 14.38 -10.51 4.05
CA LEU A 4 13.62 -9.30 4.39
C LEU A 4 12.72 -9.46 5.62
N ASP A 5 12.56 -10.66 6.17
CA ASP A 5 11.63 -10.89 7.29
C ASP A 5 12.00 -10.02 8.51
N ASP A 6 13.29 -9.82 8.77
CA ASP A 6 13.79 -8.98 9.86
C ASP A 6 13.50 -7.48 9.67
N PHE A 7 13.24 -7.04 8.44
CA PHE A 7 12.90 -5.65 8.11
C PHE A 7 11.41 -5.34 8.22
N PHE A 8 10.55 -6.36 8.26
CA PHE A 8 9.11 -6.24 8.34
C PHE A 8 8.61 -5.95 9.76
N VAL A 9 8.98 -4.77 10.27
CA VAL A 9 8.82 -4.35 11.68
C VAL A 9 7.53 -3.59 11.99
N HIS A 10 6.64 -3.39 11.02
CA HIS A 10 5.40 -2.62 11.19
C HIS A 10 4.15 -3.49 11.05
N THR A 11 3.09 -3.00 11.70
CA THR A 11 1.76 -3.58 11.63
C THR A 11 0.87 -2.74 10.73
N ALA A 12 0.12 -3.39 9.86
CA ALA A 12 -0.92 -2.79 9.04
C ALA A 12 -2.13 -3.71 8.98
N THR A 13 -3.32 -3.17 8.71
CA THR A 13 -4.49 -3.98 8.38
C THR A 13 -4.90 -3.72 6.93
N VAL A 14 -5.25 -4.77 6.22
CA VAL A 14 -5.67 -4.71 4.82
C VAL A 14 -7.09 -5.22 4.69
N GLU A 15 -7.92 -4.47 3.98
CA GLU A 15 -9.24 -4.90 3.52
C GLU A 15 -9.20 -4.91 1.99
N THR A 16 -9.22 -6.10 1.39
CA THR A 16 -9.04 -6.27 -0.05
C THR A 16 -10.33 -5.87 -0.76
N LEU A 17 -10.25 -5.01 -1.77
CA LEU A 17 -11.42 -4.66 -2.57
C LEU A 17 -11.82 -5.84 -3.46
N GLU A 18 -13.03 -6.36 -3.24
CA GLU A 18 -13.60 -7.49 -4.02
C GLU A 18 -14.43 -6.98 -5.21
N GLY A 19 -14.97 -5.76 -5.12
CA GLY A 19 -15.69 -5.13 -6.20
C GLY A 19 -16.55 -3.96 -5.76
N THR A 20 -17.31 -3.41 -6.70
CA THR A 20 -18.25 -2.32 -6.48
C THR A 20 -19.62 -2.73 -7.03
N ASP A 21 -20.68 -2.53 -6.24
CA ASP A 21 -22.05 -2.81 -6.71
C ASP A 21 -22.57 -1.76 -7.72
N GLY A 22 -23.76 -2.01 -8.27
CA GLY A 22 -24.41 -1.10 -9.21
C GLY A 22 -24.78 0.28 -8.64
N TYR A 23 -24.64 0.49 -7.34
CA TYR A 23 -24.88 1.77 -6.65
C TYR A 23 -23.58 2.48 -6.25
N GLY A 24 -22.42 1.94 -6.64
CA GLY A 24 -21.13 2.51 -6.28
C GLY A 24 -20.66 2.15 -4.87
N ARG A 25 -21.28 1.16 -4.21
CA ARG A 25 -20.82 0.69 -2.89
C ARG A 25 -19.69 -0.30 -3.07
N GLU A 26 -18.58 -0.02 -2.41
CA GLU A 26 -17.42 -0.91 -2.37
C GLU A 26 -17.67 -2.09 -1.44
N HIS A 27 -17.27 -3.28 -1.87
CA HIS A 27 -17.27 -4.50 -1.08
C HIS A 27 -15.84 -4.93 -0.81
N PHE A 28 -15.52 -5.13 0.47
CA PHE A 28 -14.21 -5.55 0.92
C PHE A 28 -14.27 -6.95 1.53
N SER A 29 -13.17 -7.68 1.39
CA SER A 29 -12.92 -8.90 2.13
C SER A 29 -12.84 -8.61 3.63
N GLY A 30 -12.83 -9.68 4.44
CA GLY A 30 -12.49 -9.54 5.86
C GLY A 30 -11.13 -8.86 6.07
N THR A 31 -10.99 -8.19 7.21
CA THR A 31 -9.75 -7.49 7.60
C THR A 31 -8.63 -8.49 7.90
N ILE A 32 -7.49 -8.32 7.25
CA ILE A 32 -6.28 -9.12 7.49
C ILE A 32 -5.22 -8.25 8.16
N THR A 33 -4.67 -8.72 9.27
CA THR A 33 -3.61 -8.02 10.01
C THR A 33 -2.25 -8.54 9.58
N LEU A 34 -1.45 -7.66 8.99
CA LEU A 34 -0.03 -7.84 8.75
C LEU A 34 0.70 -7.50 10.04
N SER A 35 1.32 -8.48 10.69
CA SER A 35 2.04 -8.29 11.96
C SER A 35 3.43 -8.92 11.90
N PRO A 36 4.47 -8.27 12.45
CA PRO A 36 5.81 -8.86 12.56
C PRO A 36 5.80 -10.20 13.30
N THR A 37 4.87 -10.38 14.25
CA THR A 37 4.71 -11.62 15.02
C THR A 37 4.00 -12.75 14.28
N ALA A 38 3.40 -12.46 13.12
CA ALA A 38 2.57 -13.38 12.36
C ALA A 38 3.23 -13.80 11.03
N GLU A 39 4.57 -13.68 10.92
CA GLU A 39 5.38 -14.00 9.73
C GLU A 39 5.10 -13.14 8.47
N TYR A 40 4.14 -12.22 8.53
CA TYR A 40 3.78 -11.31 7.43
C TYR A 40 3.70 -9.86 7.91
N GLY A 41 4.72 -9.37 8.61
CA GLY A 41 4.84 -7.96 8.91
C GLY A 41 5.00 -7.13 7.63
N CYS A 42 5.07 -5.81 7.78
CA CYS A 42 5.41 -4.92 6.67
C CYS A 42 6.50 -3.92 7.07
N PHE A 43 7.15 -3.35 6.07
CA PHE A 43 7.98 -2.16 6.23
C PHE A 43 7.28 -0.99 5.53
N ILE A 44 7.35 0.20 6.10
CA ILE A 44 6.61 1.36 5.59
C ILE A 44 7.58 2.51 5.40
N GLU A 45 7.78 2.86 4.14
CA GLU A 45 8.46 4.09 3.75
C GLU A 45 7.44 5.21 3.69
N GLN A 46 7.36 6.00 4.77
CA GLN A 46 6.48 7.17 4.80
C GLN A 46 7.11 8.31 4.00
N LYS A 47 6.54 8.58 2.82
CA LYS A 47 6.94 9.70 1.98
C LYS A 47 5.72 10.56 1.69
N ARG A 48 5.94 11.88 1.69
CA ARG A 48 4.93 12.87 1.27
C ARG A 48 5.43 13.50 -0.01
N ARG A 49 4.59 13.58 -1.03
CA ARG A 49 4.91 14.25 -2.29
C ARG A 49 3.95 15.40 -2.52
N LEU A 50 4.49 16.52 -2.95
CA LEU A 50 3.69 17.63 -3.48
C LEU A 50 3.40 17.29 -4.95
N VAL A 51 2.14 17.06 -5.27
CA VAL A 51 1.67 16.94 -6.66
C VAL A 51 0.92 18.22 -7.04
N ARG A 52 0.95 18.59 -8.32
CA ARG A 52 0.15 19.73 -8.80
C ARG A 52 -1.30 19.27 -8.93
N GLY A 53 -2.17 19.83 -8.10
CA GLY A 53 -3.61 19.57 -8.16
C GLY A 53 -4.21 20.15 -9.45
N ARG A 54 -5.33 19.59 -9.89
CA ARG A 54 -6.03 19.99 -11.13
C ARG A 54 -6.47 21.47 -11.13
N ASP A 55 -6.60 22.09 -9.96
CA ASP A 55 -7.01 23.49 -9.81
C ASP A 55 -5.90 24.49 -10.20
N SER A 56 -4.67 24.00 -10.41
CA SER A 56 -3.51 24.84 -10.74
C SER A 56 -3.56 25.50 -12.14
N GLN A 57 -4.60 25.25 -12.94
CA GLN A 57 -4.78 25.91 -14.25
C GLN A 57 -5.62 27.19 -14.19
N ARG A 58 -6.29 27.51 -13.07
CA ARG A 58 -7.00 28.79 -12.88
C ARG A 58 -6.19 29.74 -11.99
N GLY A 59 -5.11 30.28 -12.56
CA GLY A 59 -4.39 31.50 -12.13
C GLY A 59 -4.54 31.89 -10.65
N GLY A 60 -3.77 31.22 -9.79
CA GLY A 60 -3.53 31.60 -8.41
C GLY A 60 -2.39 30.74 -7.87
N ASP A 61 -1.27 31.35 -7.53
CA ASP A 61 -0.21 30.67 -6.76
C ASP A 61 -0.84 30.05 -5.49
N ASP A 62 -0.43 28.82 -5.13
CA ASP A 62 -0.85 28.03 -3.94
C ASP A 62 -1.99 27.00 -4.06
N THR A 63 -1.91 26.02 -4.96
CA THR A 63 -2.58 24.72 -4.74
C THR A 63 -1.70 23.52 -5.14
N ALA A 64 -0.59 23.34 -4.42
CA ALA A 64 0.04 22.02 -4.39
C ALA A 64 -0.84 21.07 -3.56
N GLU A 65 -1.32 20.00 -4.17
CA GLU A 65 -2.03 18.94 -3.46
C GLU A 65 -0.97 18.00 -2.87
N VAL A 66 -0.97 17.82 -1.56
CA VAL A 66 -0.07 16.85 -0.92
C VAL A 66 -0.76 15.50 -1.00
N ILE A 67 -0.26 14.59 -1.85
CA ILE A 67 -0.64 13.18 -1.78
C ILE A 67 0.43 12.48 -0.96
N SER A 68 0.00 11.74 0.06
CA SER A 68 0.87 11.00 0.95
C SER A 68 1.26 9.68 0.29
N GLU A 69 2.07 9.74 -0.77
CA GLU A 69 2.55 8.54 -1.45
C GLU A 69 3.55 7.77 -0.58
N SER A 70 3.04 6.98 0.36
CA SER A 70 3.82 6.04 1.17
C SER A 70 3.94 4.72 0.44
N THR A 71 5.11 4.08 0.55
CA THR A 71 5.33 2.74 0.00
C THR A 71 5.29 1.73 1.14
N LEU A 72 4.44 0.72 1.02
CA LEU A 72 4.44 -0.44 1.90
C LEU A 72 5.18 -1.58 1.20
N TYR A 73 6.12 -2.20 1.93
CA TYR A 73 6.83 -3.39 1.51
C TYR A 73 6.40 -4.56 2.38
N ALA A 74 6.12 -5.71 1.78
CA ALA A 74 5.71 -6.91 2.51
C ALA A 74 6.16 -8.19 1.78
N SER A 75 5.93 -9.32 2.43
CA SER A 75 6.19 -10.65 1.85
C SER A 75 5.40 -10.85 0.54
N PRO A 76 5.98 -11.53 -0.46
CA PRO A 76 5.28 -11.98 -1.67
C PRO A 76 3.98 -12.77 -1.38
N ALA A 77 3.95 -13.50 -0.26
CA ALA A 77 2.81 -14.34 0.13
C ALA A 77 1.51 -13.55 0.32
N VAL A 78 1.60 -12.25 0.62
CA VAL A 78 0.44 -11.37 0.83
C VAL A 78 0.15 -10.47 -0.37
N ALA A 79 0.83 -10.64 -1.50
CA ALA A 79 0.67 -9.79 -2.68
C ALA A 79 -0.79 -9.71 -3.18
N ALA A 80 -1.54 -10.81 -3.08
CA ALA A 80 -2.94 -10.88 -3.51
C ALA A 80 -3.90 -9.98 -2.70
N LEU A 81 -3.49 -9.51 -1.52
CA LEU A 81 -4.31 -8.62 -0.67
C LEU A 81 -4.33 -7.17 -1.17
N PHE A 82 -3.37 -6.80 -2.02
CA PHE A 82 -3.14 -5.42 -2.44
C PHE A 82 -3.71 -5.14 -3.84
N THR A 83 -4.98 -5.51 -4.07
CA THR A 83 -5.67 -5.11 -5.30
C THR A 83 -5.88 -3.59 -5.32
N PRO A 84 -5.80 -2.91 -6.49
CA PRO A 84 -6.05 -1.47 -6.57
C PRO A 84 -7.39 -1.07 -5.94
N GLY A 85 -7.39 0.00 -5.15
CA GLY A 85 -8.55 0.47 -4.39
C GLY A 85 -8.75 -0.18 -3.02
N SER A 86 -8.01 -1.25 -2.70
CA SER A 86 -8.01 -1.86 -1.36
C SER A 86 -7.64 -0.84 -0.28
N ARG A 87 -8.17 -1.05 0.94
CA ARG A 87 -7.90 -0.18 2.08
C ARG A 87 -6.74 -0.75 2.89
N VAL A 88 -5.81 0.13 3.24
CA VAL A 88 -4.69 -0.18 4.10
C VAL A 88 -4.70 0.80 5.26
N THR A 89 -4.78 0.28 6.48
CA THR A 89 -4.77 1.11 7.69
C THR A 89 -3.45 0.93 8.43
N ILE A 90 -2.75 2.04 8.61
CA ILE A 90 -1.43 2.11 9.27
C ILE A 90 -1.54 3.13 10.40
N ARG A 91 -1.29 2.70 11.65
CA ARG A 91 -1.33 3.59 12.83
C ARG A 91 -2.63 4.41 12.95
N GLY A 92 -3.75 3.85 12.51
CA GLY A 92 -5.07 4.50 12.51
C GLY A 92 -5.34 5.43 11.32
N ALA A 93 -4.39 5.63 10.41
CA ALA A 93 -4.61 6.34 9.15
C ALA A 93 -4.95 5.35 8.03
N GLU A 94 -6.05 5.60 7.32
CA GLU A 94 -6.46 4.82 6.15
C GLU A 94 -5.85 5.44 4.87
N SER A 95 -5.25 4.58 4.05
CA SER A 95 -4.82 4.90 2.68
C SER A 95 -5.41 3.88 1.69
N ARG A 96 -5.45 4.24 0.41
CA ARG A 96 -5.86 3.33 -0.67
C ARG A 96 -4.67 2.81 -1.44
N VAL A 97 -4.76 1.55 -1.87
CA VAL A 97 -3.79 0.96 -2.80
C VAL A 97 -3.96 1.60 -4.18
N ILE A 98 -2.88 2.21 -4.67
CA ILE A 98 -2.80 2.75 -6.04
C ILE A 98 -2.36 1.64 -6.98
N VAL A 99 -1.24 0.99 -6.66
CA VAL A 99 -0.64 -0.10 -7.42
C VAL A 99 0.19 -0.98 -6.49
N ALA A 100 0.23 -2.28 -6.79
CA ALA A 100 1.12 -3.25 -6.17
C ALA A 100 2.02 -3.89 -7.23
N SER A 101 3.31 -3.99 -6.94
CA SER A 101 4.30 -4.64 -7.80
C SER A 101 4.91 -5.81 -7.04
N LEU A 102 4.74 -7.03 -7.56
CA LEU A 102 5.48 -8.19 -7.10
C LEU A 102 6.88 -8.14 -7.69
N LEU A 103 7.89 -8.01 -6.84
CA LEU A 103 9.29 -7.95 -7.21
C LEU A 103 9.91 -9.31 -6.91
N ASP A 104 10.14 -10.06 -7.97
CA ASP A 104 10.76 -11.39 -7.99
C ASP A 104 12.17 -11.24 -8.57
N SER A 105 13.16 -11.71 -7.81
CA SER A 105 14.57 -11.65 -8.13
C SER A 105 15.01 -12.70 -9.15
N GLY A 106 14.23 -13.77 -9.33
CA GLY A 106 14.60 -14.92 -10.15
C GLY A 106 15.98 -15.48 -9.78
N ASP A 107 16.88 -15.56 -10.78
CA ASP A 107 18.23 -16.11 -10.59
C ASP A 107 19.22 -15.13 -9.94
N LEU A 108 18.79 -13.90 -9.62
CA LEU A 108 19.67 -12.90 -9.01
C LEU A 108 19.92 -13.14 -7.51
N ASP A 109 19.20 -14.08 -6.89
CA ASP A 109 19.30 -14.41 -5.46
C ASP A 109 19.17 -13.14 -4.59
N LEU A 110 18.18 -12.30 -4.93
CA LEU A 110 17.88 -11.07 -4.20
C LEU A 110 16.56 -11.26 -3.41
N PRO A 111 16.30 -10.42 -2.40
CA PRO A 111 15.10 -10.61 -1.61
C PRO A 111 13.81 -10.25 -2.35
N ASP A 112 12.93 -11.23 -2.53
CA ASP A 112 11.61 -11.04 -3.12
C ASP A 112 10.67 -10.30 -2.16
N HIS A 113 9.85 -9.42 -2.71
CA HIS A 113 8.87 -8.66 -1.94
C HIS A 113 7.77 -8.08 -2.81
N VAL A 114 6.68 -7.63 -2.18
CA VAL A 114 5.71 -6.77 -2.83
C VAL A 114 5.95 -5.31 -2.43
N ALA A 115 5.96 -4.41 -3.39
CA ALA A 115 6.00 -2.96 -3.18
C ALA A 115 4.63 -2.35 -3.54
N VAL A 116 4.02 -1.66 -2.60
CA VAL A 116 2.64 -1.15 -2.71
C VAL A 116 2.64 0.36 -2.53
N ALA A 117 2.23 1.08 -3.56
CA ALA A 117 2.05 2.53 -3.49
C ALA A 117 0.68 2.85 -2.89
N LEU A 118 0.67 3.69 -1.86
CA LEU A 118 -0.52 4.12 -1.13
C LEU A 118 -0.79 5.61 -1.34
N THR A 119 -2.02 6.07 -1.10
CA THR A 119 -2.41 7.50 -1.14
C THR A 119 -2.10 8.27 0.13
#